data_AF-A0A3L8A039-F1
#
_entry.id   AF-A0A3L8A039-F1
#
_cell.length_a   1.000
_cell.length_b   1.000
_cell.length_c   1.000
_cell.angle_alpha   90.00
_cell.angle_beta   90.00
_cell.angle_gamma   90.00
#
_symmetry.space_group_name_H-M   'P 1'
#
loop_
_entity.id
_entity.type
_entity.pdbx_description
1 polymer ?
#
loop_
_entity_poly.entity_id
_entity_poly.type
_entity_poly.pdbx_seq_one_letter_code
_entity_poly.pdbx_strand_id
1 'polypeptide(L)'
;MTAKDIISPQIIPISAVSGRNDGPYSESKAVKASAPLSLVLEHMASGAEVVPVVDDDTGERLGAVDSMSMLVALSSLFPQLNEYSELMVTCPPSMYSASAIAHAVEDADAHLLNLNVVGGTEPDSPTTILIRVNHSRGESVARSLARYGYDTLSMTGTPGAFNADMVDRVNALLHYLEV
;
A
#
# COMPACT_ATOMS: atom_id res chain seq x y z
N MET A 1 -9.27 -8.88 0.23
CA MET A 1 -9.47 -8.90 -1.23
C MET A 1 -8.87 -10.18 -1.77
N THR A 2 -9.63 -10.89 -2.59
CA THR A 2 -9.33 -12.22 -3.13
C THR A 2 -9.23 -12.18 -4.65
N ALA A 3 -8.75 -13.27 -5.26
CA ALA A 3 -8.67 -13.40 -6.71
C ALA A 3 -10.02 -13.20 -7.41
N LYS A 4 -11.12 -13.69 -6.82
CA LYS A 4 -12.47 -13.52 -7.38
C LYS A 4 -12.93 -12.07 -7.42
N ASP A 5 -12.55 -11.26 -6.44
CA ASP A 5 -12.98 -9.86 -6.32
C ASP A 5 -12.44 -8.96 -7.45
N ILE A 6 -11.42 -9.44 -8.18
CA ILE A 6 -10.66 -8.64 -9.15
C ILE A 6 -10.56 -9.28 -10.53
N ILE A 7 -11.46 -10.22 -10.83
CA ILE A 7 -11.56 -10.83 -12.17
C ILE A 7 -11.81 -9.73 -13.21
N SER A 8 -11.09 -9.80 -14.33
CA SER A 8 -11.18 -8.83 -15.40
C SER A 8 -12.61 -8.67 -15.92
N PRO A 9 -13.12 -7.42 -16.05
CA PRO A 9 -14.47 -7.17 -16.56
C PRO A 9 -14.57 -7.38 -18.08
N GLN A 10 -13.44 -7.32 -18.80
CA GLN A 10 -13.40 -7.71 -20.20
C GLN A 10 -13.30 -9.23 -20.30
N ILE A 11 -14.23 -9.85 -21.02
CA ILE A 11 -14.12 -11.26 -21.40
C ILE A 11 -12.89 -11.36 -22.29
N ILE A 12 -11.76 -11.78 -21.75
CA ILE A 12 -10.56 -12.07 -22.54
C ILE A 12 -10.93 -13.25 -23.46
N PRO A 13 -11.04 -13.06 -24.79
CA PRO A 13 -11.43 -14.12 -25.68
C PRO A 13 -10.39 -15.22 -25.65
N ILE A 14 -10.85 -16.48 -25.66
CA ILE A 14 -10.04 -17.70 -25.55
C ILE A 14 -8.86 -17.70 -26.54
N SER A 15 -9.02 -17.03 -27.69
CA SER A 15 -8.01 -16.93 -28.75
C SER A 15 -6.90 -15.89 -28.50
N ALA A 16 -7.11 -14.86 -27.69
CA ALA A 16 -6.08 -13.82 -27.43
C ALA A 16 -4.94 -14.31 -26.52
N VAL A 17 -5.12 -15.48 -25.91
CA VAL A 17 -4.14 -16.14 -25.04
C VAL A 17 -3.47 -17.35 -25.76
N SER A 18 -3.94 -17.69 -26.96
CA SER A 18 -3.46 -18.82 -27.79
C SER A 18 -2.26 -18.42 -28.67
N GLY A 19 -1.29 -17.73 -28.06
CA GLY A 19 -0.10 -17.20 -28.73
C GLY A 19 1.18 -17.95 -28.38
N ARG A 20 1.13 -19.19 -27.89
CA ARG A 20 2.28 -20.09 -27.83
C ARG A 20 1.81 -21.52 -27.61
N ASN A 21 2.44 -22.43 -28.33
CA ASN A 21 2.04 -23.81 -28.57
C ASN A 21 2.27 -24.72 -27.35
N ASP A 22 1.65 -24.39 -26.21
CA ASP A 22 1.58 -25.24 -25.03
C ASP A 22 0.10 -25.64 -24.83
N GLY A 23 -0.15 -26.94 -24.57
CA GLY A 23 -1.48 -27.50 -24.33
C GLY A 23 -2.23 -26.83 -23.17
N PRO A 24 -3.50 -27.23 -22.91
CA PRO A 24 -4.44 -26.43 -22.14
C PRO A 24 -3.83 -26.15 -20.77
N TYR A 25 -3.64 -24.86 -20.48
CA TYR A 25 -3.22 -24.27 -19.21
C TYR A 25 -2.92 -25.30 -18.13
N SER A 26 -1.64 -25.54 -17.84
CA SER A 26 -1.27 -26.36 -16.70
C SER A 26 -2.01 -25.82 -15.48
N GLU A 27 -2.91 -26.62 -14.90
CA GLU A 27 -3.62 -26.33 -13.64
C GLU A 27 -2.67 -25.81 -12.55
N SER A 28 -1.38 -26.12 -12.67
CA SER A 28 -0.26 -25.60 -11.89
C SER A 28 -0.09 -24.08 -11.84
N LYS A 29 -0.76 -23.28 -12.69
CA LYS A 29 -0.67 -21.80 -12.68
C LYS A 29 -2.01 -21.08 -12.46
N ALA A 30 -3.10 -21.82 -12.29
CA ALA A 30 -4.39 -21.23 -11.91
C ALA A 30 -4.43 -20.99 -10.40
N VAL A 31 -5.17 -19.96 -9.98
CA VAL A 31 -5.42 -19.67 -8.57
C VAL A 31 -6.88 -19.94 -8.23
N LYS A 32 -7.12 -20.40 -7.00
CA LYS A 32 -8.48 -20.53 -6.48
C LYS A 32 -9.13 -19.17 -6.30
N ALA A 33 -10.45 -19.09 -6.41
CA ALA A 33 -11.21 -17.86 -6.19
C ALA A 33 -10.96 -17.23 -4.81
N SER A 34 -10.82 -18.06 -3.77
CA SER A 34 -10.49 -17.62 -2.41
C SER A 34 -9.03 -17.20 -2.21
N ALA A 35 -8.16 -17.41 -3.20
CA ALA A 35 -6.74 -17.09 -3.06
C ALA A 35 -6.55 -15.60 -2.73
N PRO A 36 -5.65 -15.27 -1.80
CA PRO A 36 -5.39 -13.89 -1.44
C PRO A 36 -4.81 -13.13 -2.63
N LEU A 37 -5.14 -11.84 -2.73
CA LEU A 37 -4.63 -10.95 -3.78
C LEU A 37 -3.10 -11.01 -3.93
N SER A 38 -2.37 -11.17 -2.81
CA SER A 38 -0.91 -11.26 -2.79
C SER A 38 -0.36 -12.44 -3.60
N LEU A 39 -1.04 -13.58 -3.64
CA LEU A 39 -0.62 -14.74 -4.44
C LEU A 39 -0.78 -14.44 -5.93
N VAL A 40 -1.87 -13.78 -6.31
CA VAL A 40 -2.08 -13.35 -7.71
C VAL A 40 -0.99 -12.34 -8.11
N LEU A 41 -0.68 -11.39 -7.24
CA LEU A 41 0.38 -10.41 -7.46
C LEU A 41 1.75 -11.07 -7.64
N GLU A 42 2.07 -12.11 -6.86
CA GLU A 42 3.31 -12.88 -6.98
C GLU A 42 3.45 -13.56 -8.35
N HIS A 43 2.38 -14.20 -8.82
CA HIS A 43 2.36 -14.81 -10.16
C HIS A 43 2.63 -13.76 -11.25
N MET A 44 2.01 -12.57 -11.13
CA MET A 44 2.18 -11.50 -12.11
C MET A 44 3.57 -10.85 -12.04
N ALA A 45 4.10 -10.62 -10.85
CA ALA A 45 5.47 -10.15 -10.64
C ALA A 45 6.51 -11.13 -11.20
N SER A 46 6.19 -12.43 -11.20
CA SER A 46 7.00 -13.48 -11.83
C SER A 46 6.86 -13.55 -13.36
N GLY A 47 6.12 -12.63 -13.97
CA GLY A 47 5.98 -12.49 -15.42
C GLY A 47 4.68 -13.04 -16.02
N ALA A 48 3.69 -13.43 -15.20
CA ALA A 48 2.38 -13.82 -15.74
C ALA A 48 1.60 -12.58 -16.21
N GLU A 49 1.26 -12.52 -17.50
CA GLU A 49 0.41 -11.45 -18.05
C GLU A 49 -1.05 -11.59 -17.60
N VAL A 50 -1.51 -12.84 -17.46
CA VAL A 50 -2.88 -13.20 -17.08
C VAL A 50 -2.84 -14.40 -16.13
N VAL A 51 -3.60 -14.32 -15.03
CA VAL A 51 -3.72 -15.38 -14.03
C VAL A 51 -5.14 -15.95 -14.06
N PRO A 52 -5.34 -17.22 -14.48
CA PRO A 52 -6.66 -17.86 -14.47
C PRO A 52 -7.19 -18.04 -13.04
N VAL A 53 -8.49 -17.77 -12.84
CA VAL A 53 -9.18 -17.98 -11.57
C VAL A 53 -10.20 -19.11 -11.72
N VAL A 54 -10.11 -20.10 -10.84
CA VAL A 54 -11.01 -21.26 -10.80
C VAL A 54 -11.82 -21.28 -9.50
N ASP A 55 -13.00 -21.88 -9.56
CA ASP A 55 -13.82 -22.13 -8.38
C ASP A 55 -13.10 -23.07 -7.41
N ASP A 56 -13.24 -22.79 -6.13
CA ASP A 56 -12.57 -23.52 -5.06
C ASP A 56 -13.00 -24.99 -4.97
N ASP A 57 -14.27 -25.27 -5.27
CA ASP A 57 -14.92 -26.57 -5.06
C ASP A 57 -15.04 -27.36 -6.36
N THR A 58 -15.51 -26.71 -7.44
CA THR A 58 -15.75 -27.38 -8.72
C THR A 58 -14.51 -27.45 -9.61
N GLY A 59 -13.54 -26.56 -9.37
CA GLY A 59 -12.38 -26.38 -10.26
C GLY A 59 -12.74 -25.74 -11.61
N GLU A 60 -14.00 -25.36 -11.82
CA GLU A 60 -14.42 -24.71 -13.05
C GLU A 60 -13.83 -23.30 -13.16
N ARG A 61 -13.50 -22.89 -14.39
CA ARG A 61 -12.94 -21.57 -14.63
C ARG A 61 -13.99 -20.49 -14.44
N LEU A 62 -13.75 -19.60 -13.47
CA LEU A 62 -14.58 -18.43 -13.20
C LEU A 62 -14.16 -17.21 -14.04
N GLY A 63 -12.87 -17.10 -14.37
CA GLY A 63 -12.36 -15.98 -15.15
C GLY A 63 -10.83 -15.94 -15.19
N ALA A 64 -10.31 -14.73 -15.30
CA ALA A 64 -8.88 -14.45 -15.16
C ALA A 64 -8.64 -13.02 -14.67
N VAL A 65 -7.46 -12.79 -14.10
CA VAL A 65 -6.97 -11.48 -13.69
C VAL A 65 -5.87 -11.04 -14.65
N ASP A 66 -6.01 -9.86 -15.25
CA ASP A 66 -4.97 -9.20 -16.04
C ASP A 66 -4.28 -8.06 -15.27
N SER A 67 -3.22 -7.49 -15.86
CA SER A 67 -2.43 -6.41 -15.24
C SER A 67 -3.26 -5.18 -14.91
N MET A 68 -4.26 -4.83 -15.73
CA MET A 68 -5.09 -3.67 -15.48
C MET A 68 -6.01 -3.87 -14.29
N SER A 69 -6.61 -5.05 -14.17
CA SER A 69 -7.49 -5.41 -13.07
C SER A 69 -6.72 -5.50 -11.75
N MET A 70 -5.49 -6.02 -11.80
CA MET A 70 -4.55 -5.97 -10.68
C MET A 70 -4.17 -4.53 -10.30
N LEU A 71 -3.87 -3.65 -11.27
CA LEU A 71 -3.55 -2.24 -10.98
C LEU A 71 -4.73 -1.51 -10.33
N VAL A 72 -5.96 -1.74 -10.79
CA VAL A 72 -7.17 -1.18 -10.16
C VAL A 72 -7.30 -1.70 -8.73
N ALA A 73 -7.12 -3.01 -8.51
CA ALA A 73 -7.16 -3.61 -7.18
C ALA A 73 -6.12 -2.98 -6.23
N LEU A 74 -4.87 -2.86 -6.68
CA LEU A 74 -3.79 -2.24 -5.90
C LEU A 74 -4.07 -0.76 -5.62
N SER A 75 -4.58 0.00 -6.59
CA SER A 75 -4.90 1.42 -6.40
C SER A 75 -5.92 1.64 -5.28
N SER A 76 -6.84 0.69 -5.07
CA SER A 76 -7.82 0.75 -3.98
C SER A 76 -7.21 0.62 -2.58
N LEU A 77 -6.00 0.04 -2.46
CA LEU A 77 -5.27 -0.06 -1.20
C LEU A 77 -4.55 1.25 -0.81
N PHE A 78 -4.43 2.17 -1.76
CA PHE A 78 -3.77 3.46 -1.60
C PHE A 78 -4.71 4.63 -1.96
N PRO A 79 -5.79 4.84 -1.17
CA PRO A 79 -6.73 5.93 -1.43
C PRO A 79 -6.02 7.28 -1.43
N GLN A 80 -6.34 8.14 -2.39
CA GLN A 80 -5.79 9.48 -2.45
C GLN A 80 -6.56 10.39 -1.50
N LEU A 81 -5.84 10.99 -0.54
CA LEU A 81 -6.40 11.93 0.43
C LEU A 81 -5.83 13.34 0.16
N ASN A 82 -6.58 14.36 0.53
CA ASN A 82 -6.14 15.76 0.42
C ASN A 82 -4.88 16.02 1.28
N GLU A 83 -4.80 15.36 2.43
CA GLU A 83 -3.68 15.46 3.35
C GLU A 83 -3.17 14.08 3.71
N TYR A 84 -1.91 13.81 3.38
CA TYR A 84 -1.20 12.62 3.82
C TYR A 84 0.31 12.85 3.85
N SER A 85 1.00 12.05 4.65
CA SER A 85 2.45 11.90 4.62
C SER A 85 2.80 10.41 4.55
N GLU A 86 3.92 10.12 3.92
CA GLU A 86 4.56 8.82 3.83
C GLU A 86 5.92 8.89 4.50
N LEU A 87 6.17 7.98 5.45
CA LEU A 87 7.42 7.92 6.17
C LEU A 87 8.03 6.53 5.98
N MET A 88 9.29 6.49 5.61
CA MET A 88 10.10 5.28 5.72
C MET A 88 10.82 5.31 7.05
N VAL A 89 10.59 4.29 7.86
CA VAL A 89 11.00 4.22 9.25
C VAL A 89 11.72 2.90 9.47
N THR A 90 12.73 2.89 10.33
CA THR A 90 13.48 1.69 10.68
C THR A 90 13.50 1.48 12.19
N CYS A 91 13.56 0.22 12.61
CA CYS A 91 13.77 -0.16 13.99
C CYS A 91 14.48 -1.50 14.11
N PRO A 92 15.03 -1.84 15.29
CA PRO A 92 15.47 -3.20 15.58
C PRO A 92 14.32 -4.20 15.41
N PRO A 93 14.55 -5.43 14.91
CA PRO A 93 13.50 -6.43 14.73
C PRO A 93 12.72 -6.75 16.02
N SER A 94 13.41 -6.73 17.17
CA SER A 94 12.79 -6.96 18.49
C SER A 94 11.83 -5.86 18.92
N MET A 95 11.90 -4.68 18.30
CA MET A 95 11.05 -3.53 18.58
C MET A 95 9.86 -3.44 17.62
N TYR A 96 9.86 -4.17 16.50
CA TYR A 96 8.76 -4.13 15.55
C TYR A 96 7.46 -4.57 16.23
N SER A 97 6.52 -3.62 16.33
CA SER A 97 5.19 -3.85 16.85
C SER A 97 4.22 -2.91 16.15
N ALA A 98 3.33 -3.48 15.33
CA ALA A 98 2.35 -2.69 14.58
C ALA A 98 1.47 -1.85 15.51
N SER A 99 1.11 -2.36 16.70
CA SER A 99 0.32 -1.61 17.69
C SER A 99 1.12 -0.47 18.33
N ALA A 100 2.40 -0.68 18.63
CA ALA A 100 3.25 0.38 19.19
C ALA A 100 3.52 1.48 18.15
N ILE A 101 3.72 1.12 16.88
CA ILE A 101 3.84 2.07 15.77
C ILE A 101 2.55 2.87 15.62
N ALA A 102 1.39 2.20 15.62
CA ALA A 102 0.10 2.88 15.55
C ALA A 102 -0.11 3.86 16.71
N HIS A 103 0.21 3.46 17.94
CA HIS A 103 0.14 4.36 19.10
C HIS A 103 1.10 5.55 18.99
N ALA A 104 2.33 5.36 18.51
CA ALA A 104 3.25 6.47 18.29
C ALA A 104 2.73 7.44 17.21
N VAL A 105 2.08 6.93 16.16
CA VAL A 105 1.42 7.75 15.13
C VAL A 105 0.24 8.53 15.73
N GLU A 106 -0.58 7.89 16.57
CA GLU A 106 -1.74 8.50 17.23
C GLU A 106 -1.35 9.56 18.27
N ASP A 107 -0.22 9.41 18.95
CA ASP A 107 0.33 10.43 19.89
C ASP A 107 0.70 11.74 19.18
N ALA A 108 0.83 11.72 17.84
CA ALA A 108 1.02 12.91 17.01
C ALA A 108 -0.27 13.47 16.41
N ASP A 109 -1.45 13.05 16.92
CA ASP A 109 -2.78 13.38 16.39
C ASP A 109 -2.99 12.97 14.92
N ALA A 110 -2.35 11.87 14.51
CA ALA A 110 -2.47 11.30 13.17
C ALA A 110 -3.08 9.89 13.20
N HIS A 111 -3.70 9.48 12.09
CA HIS A 111 -4.20 8.12 11.86
C HIS A 111 -3.30 7.38 10.88
N LEU A 112 -2.93 6.15 11.25
CA LEU A 112 -2.19 5.23 10.39
C LEU A 112 -3.12 4.66 9.31
N LEU A 113 -2.80 4.92 8.04
CA LEU A 113 -3.58 4.48 6.88
C LEU A 113 -3.01 3.20 6.26
N ASN A 114 -1.69 3.13 6.15
CA ASN A 114 -0.97 1.97 5.64
C ASN A 114 0.29 1.74 6.48
N LEU A 115 0.62 0.48 6.71
CA LEU A 115 1.88 0.04 7.29
C LEU A 115 2.34 -1.18 6.50
N ASN A 116 3.46 -1.04 5.82
CA ASN A 116 4.04 -2.10 5.02
C ASN A 116 5.46 -2.36 5.50
N VAL A 117 5.80 -3.61 5.80
CA VAL A 117 7.20 -4.00 5.98
C VAL A 117 7.82 -4.12 4.59
N VAL A 118 8.86 -3.33 4.33
CA VAL A 118 9.50 -3.21 3.00
C VAL A 118 10.95 -3.69 3.00
N GLY A 119 11.51 -3.99 4.17
CA GLY A 119 12.84 -4.54 4.33
C GLY A 119 13.09 -5.05 5.74
N GLY A 120 14.25 -5.67 5.94
CA GLY A 120 14.64 -6.24 7.23
C GLY A 120 14.10 -7.66 7.45
N THR A 121 14.03 -8.45 6.37
CA THR A 121 13.57 -9.84 6.40
C THR A 121 14.69 -10.83 6.67
N GLU A 122 15.94 -10.40 6.57
CA GLU A 122 17.13 -11.19 6.89
C GLU A 122 17.40 -11.21 8.40
N PRO A 123 18.04 -12.28 8.93
CA PRO A 123 18.49 -12.30 10.32
C PRO A 123 19.36 -11.08 10.64
N ASP A 124 19.14 -10.47 11.81
CA ASP A 124 19.87 -9.31 12.35
C ASP A 124 19.82 -8.02 11.51
N SER A 125 19.00 -7.96 10.46
CA SER A 125 18.76 -6.74 9.69
C SER A 125 17.68 -5.87 10.34
N PRO A 126 17.83 -4.53 10.38
CA PRO A 126 16.81 -3.67 10.96
C PRO A 126 15.52 -3.72 10.12
N THR A 127 14.38 -3.82 10.79
CA THR A 127 13.07 -3.84 10.13
C THR A 127 12.77 -2.47 9.57
N THR A 128 12.58 -2.39 8.25
CA THR A 128 12.21 -1.15 7.56
C THR A 128 10.74 -1.20 7.18
N ILE A 129 10.01 -0.18 7.57
CA ILE A 129 8.58 -0.03 7.28
C ILE A 129 8.33 1.22 6.46
N LEU A 130 7.35 1.14 5.57
CA LEU A 130 6.75 2.27 4.89
C LEU A 130 5.37 2.49 5.51
N ILE A 131 5.19 3.63 6.17
CA ILE A 131 3.90 4.03 6.73
C ILE A 131 3.30 5.18 5.94
N ARG A 132 1.98 5.20 5.87
CA ARG A 132 1.20 6.32 5.33
C ARG A 132 0.23 6.78 6.40
N VAL A 133 0.15 8.08 6.61
CA VAL A 133 -0.66 8.71 7.66
C VAL A 133 -1.52 9.83 7.09
N ASN A 134 -2.70 10.08 7.65
CA ASN A 134 -3.64 11.10 7.17
C ASN A 134 -3.29 12.54 7.60
N HIS A 135 -2.00 12.82 7.80
CA HIS A 135 -1.54 14.06 8.38
C HIS A 135 -0.52 14.73 7.46
N SER A 136 -0.73 16.00 7.14
CA SER A 136 0.17 16.78 6.28
C SER A 136 1.51 17.14 6.95
N ARG A 137 1.57 17.09 8.29
CA ARG A 137 2.78 17.39 9.07
C ARG A 137 3.51 16.12 9.47
N GLY A 138 4.10 15.41 8.52
CA GLY A 138 4.85 14.18 8.78
C GLY A 138 5.98 14.36 9.82
N GLU A 139 6.54 15.56 9.98
CA GLU A 139 7.54 15.85 11.02
C GLU A 139 7.03 15.62 12.45
N SER A 140 5.75 15.89 12.72
CA SER A 140 5.15 15.64 14.03
C SER A 140 5.15 14.15 14.34
N VAL A 141 4.77 13.36 13.33
CA VAL A 141 4.74 11.89 13.38
C VAL A 141 6.15 11.34 13.55
N ALA A 142 7.13 11.84 12.78
CA ALA A 142 8.53 11.45 12.90
C ALA A 142 9.11 11.72 14.30
N ARG A 143 8.80 12.89 14.88
CA ARG A 143 9.21 13.23 16.26
C ARG A 143 8.56 12.33 17.29
N SER A 144 7.29 12.01 17.12
CA SER A 144 6.62 11.05 18.02
C SER A 144 7.27 9.68 17.92
N LEU A 145 7.41 9.13 16.71
CA LEU A 145 8.10 7.86 16.44
C LEU A 145 9.50 7.80 17.08
N ALA A 146 10.29 8.88 16.97
CA ALA A 146 11.61 8.95 17.60
C ALA A 146 11.57 8.81 19.14
N ARG A 147 10.52 9.32 19.82
CA ARG A 147 10.35 9.14 21.28
C ARG A 147 10.15 7.68 21.67
N TYR A 148 9.60 6.88 20.77
CA TYR A 148 9.38 5.44 20.96
C TYR A 148 10.56 4.58 20.46
N GLY A 149 11.63 5.19 19.96
CA GLY A 149 12.84 4.50 19.50
C GLY A 149 12.85 4.09 18.03
N TYR A 150 11.95 4.65 17.21
CA TYR A 150 11.93 4.44 15.76
C TYR A 150 12.70 5.55 15.03
N ASP A 151 13.53 5.18 14.06
CA ASP A 151 14.33 6.12 13.27
C ASP A 151 13.67 6.38 11.91
N THR A 152 13.41 7.65 11.58
CA THR A 152 12.86 8.01 10.26
C THR A 152 14.00 8.13 9.24
N LEU A 153 13.96 7.30 8.19
CA LEU A 153 14.94 7.29 7.11
C LEU A 153 14.63 8.33 6.04
N SER A 154 13.37 8.45 5.65
CA SER A 154 12.91 9.42 4.67
C SER A 154 11.44 9.75 4.90
N MET A 155 11.03 10.90 4.38
CA MET A 155 9.66 11.35 4.45
C MET A 155 9.28 12.03 3.14
N THR A 156 8.12 11.66 2.63
CA THR A 156 7.47 12.27 1.48
C THR A 156 6.03 12.60 1.89
N GLY A 157 5.40 13.53 1.23
CA GLY A 157 4.04 13.96 1.54
C GLY A 157 3.77 15.20 0.72
N THR A 158 2.54 15.70 0.75
CA THR A 158 2.23 16.95 0.03
C THR A 158 3.16 18.05 0.56
N PRO A 159 4.13 18.54 -0.23
CA PRO A 159 4.92 19.69 0.17
C PRO A 159 3.95 20.85 0.14
N GLY A 160 3.52 21.32 1.31
CA GLY A 160 2.93 22.63 1.42
C GLY A 160 1.56 22.82 0.73
N ALA A 161 0.49 22.27 1.32
CA ALA A 161 -0.67 23.16 1.60
C ALA A 161 -0.35 24.16 2.74
N PHE A 162 0.87 24.12 3.27
CA PHE A 162 1.48 25.14 4.10
C PHE A 162 2.28 26.14 3.27
N ASN A 163 1.63 27.26 2.94
CA ASN A 163 2.14 28.59 3.28
C ASN A 163 1.13 29.69 3.03
N ALA A 164 0.16 29.55 2.11
CA ALA A 164 -0.84 30.60 1.91
C ALA A 164 -1.70 30.84 3.16
N ASP A 165 -2.37 29.81 3.68
CA ASP A 165 -3.27 29.95 4.84
C ASP A 165 -2.53 30.30 6.14
N MET A 166 -1.30 29.80 6.36
CA MET A 166 -0.50 30.20 7.53
C MET A 166 0.04 31.64 7.42
N VAL A 167 0.46 32.07 6.22
CA VAL A 167 0.85 33.48 5.99
C VAL A 167 -0.37 34.39 6.16
N ASP A 168 -1.54 33.98 5.68
CA ASP A 168 -2.79 34.73 5.85
C ASP A 168 -3.20 34.85 7.32
N ARG A 169 -3.07 33.78 8.11
CA ARG A 169 -3.34 33.79 9.56
C ARG A 169 -2.31 34.62 10.34
N VAL A 170 -1.03 34.53 9.98
CA VAL A 170 0.04 35.36 10.57
C VAL A 170 -0.17 36.83 10.23
N ASN A 171 -0.52 37.15 8.98
CA ASN A 171 -0.84 38.51 8.56
C ASN A 171 -2.09 39.05 9.26
N ALA A 172 -3.14 38.23 9.41
CA ALA A 172 -4.33 38.59 10.17
C ALA A 172 -3.99 38.86 11.65
N LEU A 173 -3.14 38.03 12.26
CA LEU A 173 -2.69 38.22 13.64
C LEU A 173 -1.86 39.50 13.80
N LEU A 174 -0.91 39.76 12.89
CA LEU A 174 -0.13 41.01 12.88
C LEU A 174 -1.03 42.23 12.73
N HIS A 175 -2.06 42.17 11.88
CA HIS A 175 -3.04 43.24 11.74
C HIS A 175 -3.83 43.51 13.03
N TYR A 176 -4.15 42.47 13.81
CA TYR A 176 -4.79 42.62 15.12
C TYR A 176 -3.86 43.18 16.21
N LEU A 177 -2.55 43.01 16.07
CA LEU A 177 -1.54 43.50 17.02
C LEU A 177 -1.05 44.93 16.71
N GLU A 178 -1.30 45.44 15.50
CA GLU A 178 -0.99 46.82 15.09
C GLU A 178 -2.10 47.84 15.42
N VAL A 179 -3.04 47.48 16.30
CA VAL A 179 -4.03 48.39 16.91
C VAL A 179 -3.52 48.93 18.24
#